data_AF-A0A0Q5XSD9-F1
#
_entry.id   AF-A0A0Q5XSD9-F1
#
_cell.length_a   1.000
_cell.length_b   1.000
_cell.length_c   1.000
_cell.angle_alpha   90.00
_cell.angle_beta   90.00
_cell.angle_gamma   90.00
#
_symmetry.space_group_name_H-M   'P 1'
#
loop_
_entity.id
_entity.type
_entity.pdbx_description
1 polymer ?
#
loop_
_entity_poly.entity_id
_entity_poly.type
_entity_poly.pdbx_seq_one_letter_code
_entity_poly.pdbx_strand_id
1 'polypeptide(L)'
;MTQKFRQGDIVTVRATVSSDDSYDPDRAYVRPFGSHTDIFVSLDATEMLYPFFKVRDRVVGKETGFAGAVVATFDDQCWVRFDSGSLATIQATDLVLEEQKNMEVAA
;
A
#
# COMPACT_ATOMS: atom_id res chain seq x y z
N MET A 1 26.82 -14.40 -1.49
CA MET A 1 26.14 -15.65 -1.09
C MET A 1 24.70 -15.54 -1.56
N THR A 2 24.23 -16.49 -2.36
CA THR A 2 22.82 -16.53 -2.79
C THR A 2 22.06 -17.40 -1.81
N GLN A 3 21.15 -16.81 -1.03
CA GLN A 3 20.33 -17.54 -0.07
C GLN A 3 19.32 -18.40 -0.84
N LYS A 4 19.27 -19.71 -0.54
CA LYS A 4 18.32 -20.65 -1.16
C LYS A 4 17.12 -20.84 -0.21
N PHE A 5 15.93 -20.46 -0.67
CA PHE A 5 14.67 -20.68 0.05
C PHE A 5 14.07 -22.05 -0.30
N ARG A 6 13.39 -22.69 0.65
CA ARG A 6 12.66 -23.95 0.49
C ARG A 6 11.16 -23.68 0.44
N GLN A 7 10.42 -24.63 -0.12
CA GLN A 7 8.96 -24.60 -0.05
C GLN A 7 8.51 -24.64 1.42
N GLY A 8 7.68 -23.67 1.81
CA GLY A 8 7.20 -23.49 3.19
C GLY A 8 7.97 -22.45 4.02
N ASP A 9 9.06 -21.89 3.49
CA ASP A 9 9.76 -20.79 4.17
C ASP A 9 8.91 -19.50 4.12
N ILE A 10 8.80 -18.82 5.27
CA ILE A 10 8.25 -17.46 5.32
C ILE A 10 9.36 -16.50 4.90
N VAL A 11 9.11 -15.73 3.83
CA VAL A 11 10.07 -14.78 3.27
C VAL A 11 9.47 -13.38 3.20
N THR A 12 10.26 -12.38 3.60
CA THR A 12 9.89 -10.96 3.39
C THR A 12 10.49 -10.49 2.07
N VAL A 13 9.64 -10.17 1.10
CA VAL A 13 10.07 -9.67 -0.22
C VAL A 13 9.76 -8.19 -0.31
N ARG A 14 10.75 -7.39 -0.74
CA ARG A 14 10.51 -6.01 -1.18
C ARG A 14 10.16 -6.05 -2.66
N ALA A 15 8.97 -5.58 -3.00
CA ALA A 15 8.46 -5.56 -4.37
C ALA A 15 7.73 -4.26 -4.68
N THR A 16 7.58 -3.98 -5.98
CA THR A 16 6.73 -2.93 -6.51
C THR A 16 5.47 -3.59 -7.07
N VAL A 17 4.29 -3.11 -6.66
CA VAL A 17 3.03 -3.50 -7.29
C VAL A 17 2.85 -2.63 -8.52
N SER A 18 2.76 -3.25 -9.70
CA SER A 18 2.56 -2.57 -10.98
C SER A 18 1.14 -2.75 -11.46
N SER A 19 0.50 -1.67 -11.88
CA SER A 19 -0.79 -1.65 -12.59
C SER A 19 -0.51 -1.37 -14.07
N ASP A 20 -0.13 -2.39 -14.82
CA ASP A 20 0.00 -2.27 -16.28
C ASP A 20 -1.30 -2.76 -16.95
N ASP A 21 -1.59 -2.30 -18.17
CA ASP A 21 -2.90 -2.34 -18.89
C ASP A 21 -3.54 -3.75 -19.09
N SER A 22 -2.91 -4.82 -18.61
CA SER A 22 -3.46 -6.18 -18.58
C SER A 22 -4.13 -6.54 -17.24
N TYR A 23 -4.62 -5.52 -16.53
CA TYR A 23 -5.08 -5.56 -15.14
C TYR A 23 -6.08 -6.72 -14.88
N ASP A 24 -5.60 -7.75 -14.18
CA ASP A 24 -6.45 -8.71 -13.48
C ASP A 24 -6.68 -8.14 -12.07
N PRO A 25 -7.90 -7.63 -11.76
CA PRO A 25 -8.18 -6.94 -10.51
C PRO A 25 -8.04 -7.84 -9.27
N ASP A 26 -7.97 -9.17 -9.48
CA ASP A 26 -7.85 -10.14 -8.39
C ASP A 26 -6.38 -10.55 -8.13
N ARG A 27 -5.41 -9.95 -8.85
CA ARG A 27 -4.00 -10.33 -8.78
C ARG A 27 -3.07 -9.16 -8.52
N ALA A 28 -2.14 -9.36 -7.60
CA ALA A 28 -0.97 -8.52 -7.44
C ALA A 28 0.22 -9.10 -8.22
N TYR A 29 0.90 -8.23 -8.96
CA TYR A 29 2.17 -8.51 -9.61
C TYR A 29 3.30 -8.09 -8.68
N VAL A 30 4.10 -9.05 -8.25
CA VAL A 30 5.21 -8.86 -7.33
C VAL A 30 6.50 -9.13 -8.09
N ARG A 31 7.33 -8.10 -8.30
CA ARG A 31 8.70 -8.29 -8.78
C ARG A 31 9.68 -8.30 -7.60
N PRO A 32 10.27 -9.46 -7.25
CA PRO A 32 11.31 -9.50 -6.24
C PRO A 32 12.53 -8.68 -6.68
N PHE A 33 13.15 -7.99 -5.74
CA PHE A 33 14.37 -7.23 -6.02
C PHE A 33 15.48 -8.13 -6.59
N GLY A 34 16.02 -7.78 -7.76
CA GLY A 34 17.03 -8.56 -8.48
C GLY A 34 16.46 -9.65 -9.41
N SER A 35 15.14 -9.80 -9.48
CA SER A 35 14.45 -10.64 -10.47
C SER A 35 14.04 -9.83 -11.69
N HIS A 36 14.07 -10.47 -12.86
CA HIS A 36 13.44 -9.96 -14.09
C HIS A 36 12.10 -10.64 -14.37
N THR A 37 11.65 -11.50 -13.45
CA THR A 37 10.42 -12.26 -13.54
C THR A 37 9.45 -11.81 -12.46
N ASP A 38 8.21 -11.57 -12.88
CA ASP A 38 7.09 -11.24 -12.00
C ASP A 38 6.48 -12.51 -11.41
N ILE A 39 6.10 -12.41 -10.14
CA ILE A 39 5.35 -13.44 -9.42
C ILE A 39 3.91 -12.95 -9.31
N PHE A 40 2.98 -13.86 -9.58
CA PHE A 40 1.56 -13.64 -9.40
C PHE A 40 1.16 -14.08 -8.00
N VAL A 41 0.49 -13.19 -7.28
CA VAL A 41 -0.16 -13.51 -6.01
C VAL A 41 -1.61 -13.07 -6.08
N SER A 42 -2.50 -13.94 -5.64
CA SER A 42 -3.92 -13.64 -5.54
C SER A 42 -4.15 -12.68 -4.36
N LEU A 43 -4.96 -11.64 -4.55
CA LEU A 43 -5.15 -10.61 -3.52
C LEU A 43 -5.82 -11.16 -2.25
N ASP A 44 -6.68 -12.17 -2.38
CA ASP A 44 -7.29 -12.89 -1.26
C ASP A 44 -6.28 -13.64 -0.38
N ALA A 45 -5.11 -13.97 -0.93
CA ALA A 45 -3.99 -14.60 -0.24
C ALA A 45 -2.98 -13.59 0.32
N THR A 46 -3.28 -12.29 0.22
CA THR A 46 -2.42 -11.22 0.74
C THR A 46 -3.08 -10.50 1.91
N GLU A 47 -2.27 -10.20 2.93
CA GLU A 47 -2.68 -9.41 4.09
C GLU A 47 -1.76 -8.20 4.23
N MET A 48 -2.34 -7.04 4.53
CA MET A 48 -1.57 -5.85 4.86
C MET A 48 -1.04 -5.99 6.29
N LEU A 49 0.24 -6.33 6.44
CA LEU A 49 0.87 -6.45 7.77
C LEU A 49 1.10 -5.11 8.45
N TYR A 50 1.46 -4.08 7.68
CA TYR A 50 1.67 -2.73 8.20
C TYR A 50 1.33 -1.69 7.11
N PRO A 51 0.65 -0.59 7.47
CA PRO A 51 0.43 0.54 6.59
C PRO A 51 1.76 1.14 6.17
N PHE A 52 1.93 1.39 4.87
CA PHE A 52 3.04 2.19 4.37
C PHE A 52 2.72 3.70 4.51
N PHE A 53 2.43 4.14 5.73
CA PHE A 53 2.25 5.55 6.05
C PHE A 53 3.22 5.97 7.14
N LYS A 54 3.90 7.10 6.92
CA LYS A 54 4.76 7.75 7.91
C LYS A 54 4.03 8.91 8.54
N VAL A 55 4.43 9.24 9.76
CA VAL A 55 3.97 10.47 10.40
C VAL A 55 4.32 11.66 9.51
N ARG A 56 3.33 12.53 9.27
CA ARG A 56 3.29 13.67 8.34
C ARG A 56 3.01 13.35 6.88
N ASP A 57 2.86 12.08 6.50
CA ASP A 57 2.40 11.76 5.15
C ASP A 57 1.03 12.38 4.90
N ARG A 58 0.90 12.99 3.72
CA ARG A 58 -0.35 13.55 3.23
C ARG A 58 -1.18 12.43 2.65
N VAL A 59 -2.40 12.29 3.16
CA VAL A 59 -3.31 11.22 2.79
C VAL A 59 -4.68 11.76 2.44
N VAL A 60 -5.35 11.03 1.57
CA VAL A 60 -6.71 11.32 1.14
C VAL A 60 -7.54 10.05 1.24
N GLY A 61 -8.83 10.21 1.55
CA GLY A 61 -9.76 9.09 1.53
C GLY A 61 -9.96 8.59 0.10
N LYS A 62 -9.91 7.27 -0.10
CA LYS A 62 -10.15 6.64 -1.41
C LYS A 62 -11.52 7.07 -1.97
N GLU A 63 -12.57 6.88 -1.17
CA GLU A 63 -13.96 7.11 -1.59
C GLU A 63 -14.58 8.38 -1.00
N THR A 64 -14.10 8.83 0.15
CA THR A 64 -14.72 9.90 0.95
C THR A 64 -14.20 11.30 0.61
N GLY A 65 -13.08 11.40 -0.10
CA GLY A 65 -12.55 12.67 -0.61
C GLY A 65 -12.02 13.64 0.45
N PHE A 66 -11.91 13.25 1.73
CA PHE A 66 -11.22 14.08 2.72
C PHE A 66 -9.72 14.14 2.43
N ALA A 67 -9.06 15.15 2.97
CA ALA A 67 -7.60 15.28 2.99
C ALA A 67 -7.09 15.56 4.41
N GLY A 68 -5.89 15.08 4.71
CA GLY A 68 -5.25 15.26 6.01
C GLY A 68 -3.81 14.77 6.07
N ALA A 69 -3.26 14.76 7.28
CA ALA A 69 -1.92 14.27 7.55
C ALA A 69 -1.93 13.18 8.62
N VAL A 70 -1.14 12.13 8.40
CA VAL A 70 -0.96 11.03 9.37
C VAL A 70 -0.21 11.55 10.59
N VAL A 71 -0.75 11.37 11.78
CA VAL A 71 -0.10 11.75 13.05
C VAL A 71 0.48 10.55 13.79
N ALA A 72 -0.07 9.36 13.57
CA ALA A 72 0.42 8.10 14.10
C ALA A 72 -0.11 6.93 13.27
N THR A 73 0.56 5.79 13.36
CA THR A 73 0.14 4.51 12.79
C THR A 73 0.23 3.42 13.86
N PHE A 74 -0.73 2.52 13.88
CA PHE A 74 -0.72 1.34 14.74
C PHE A 74 -1.55 0.26 14.08
N ASP A 75 -0.92 -0.90 13.87
CA ASP A 75 -1.53 -2.04 13.18
C ASP A 75 -2.12 -1.60 11.84
N ASP A 76 -3.37 -1.96 11.52
CA ASP A 76 -4.10 -1.59 10.31
C ASP A 76 -4.65 -0.15 10.31
N GLN A 77 -4.39 0.64 11.36
CA GLN A 77 -5.01 1.95 11.56
C GLN A 77 -4.03 3.13 11.45
N CYS A 78 -4.57 4.23 10.94
CA CYS A 78 -3.91 5.53 10.88
C CYS A 78 -4.74 6.56 11.65
N TRP A 79 -4.08 7.29 12.55
CA TRP A 79 -4.66 8.52 13.09
C TRP A 79 -4.34 9.65 12.12
N VAL A 80 -5.40 10.30 11.63
CA VAL A 80 -5.31 11.36 10.63
C VAL A 80 -5.82 12.65 11.25
N ARG A 81 -5.03 13.71 11.11
CA ARG A 81 -5.49 15.09 11.35
C ARG A 81 -5.97 15.66 10.03
N PHE A 82 -7.27 15.88 9.92
CA PHE A 82 -7.87 16.50 8.75
C PHE A 82 -7.46 17.97 8.65
N ASP A 83 -7.55 18.52 7.44
CA ASP A 83 -7.26 19.94 7.20
C ASP A 83 -8.24 20.88 7.92
N SER A 84 -9.42 20.38 8.27
CA SER A 84 -10.37 21.08 9.16
C SER A 84 -9.91 21.18 10.62
N GLY A 85 -8.80 20.54 10.97
CA GLY A 85 -8.23 20.48 12.32
C GLY A 85 -8.77 19.34 13.18
N SER A 86 -9.78 18.61 12.72
CA SER A 86 -10.33 17.44 13.44
C SER A 86 -9.40 16.23 13.34
N LEU A 87 -9.49 15.33 14.32
CA LEU A 87 -8.75 14.06 14.36
C LEU A 87 -9.71 12.88 14.22
N ALA A 88 -9.32 11.89 13.42
CA ALA A 88 -10.04 10.63 13.29
C ALA A 88 -9.07 9.45 13.16
N THR A 89 -9.54 8.28 13.56
CA THR A 89 -8.89 7.00 13.29
C THR A 89 -9.51 6.41 12.04
N ILE A 90 -8.68 6.01 11.07
CA ILE A 90 -9.10 5.56 9.75
C ILE A 90 -8.35 4.28 9.42
N GLN A 91 -9.06 3.35 8.79
CA GLN A 91 -8.45 2.14 8.25
C GLN A 91 -7.43 2.50 7.17
N ALA A 92 -6.23 1.93 7.26
CA ALA A 92 -5.16 2.21 6.31
C ALA A 92 -5.54 1.82 4.88
N THR A 93 -6.38 0.80 4.72
CA THR A 93 -6.91 0.35 3.44
C THR A 93 -7.79 1.40 2.75
N ASP A 94 -8.34 2.36 3.50
CA ASP A 94 -9.23 3.41 2.99
C ASP A 94 -8.46 4.69 2.62
N LEU A 95 -7.14 4.69 2.84
CA LEU A 95 -6.25 5.81 2.59
C LEU A 95 -5.38 5.55 1.35
N VAL A 96 -5.03 6.64 0.66
CA VAL A 96 -3.95 6.68 -0.33
C VAL A 96 -3.11 7.93 -0.09
N LEU A 97 -1.85 7.92 -0.53
CA LEU A 97 -1.02 9.12 -0.50
C LEU A 97 -1.59 10.16 -1.47
N GLU A 98 -1.64 11.42 -1.03
CA GLU A 98 -2.15 12.53 -1.85
C GLU A 98 -1.39 12.65 -3.18
N GLU A 99 -0.07 12.42 -3.16
CA GLU A 99 0.77 12.40 -4.37
C GLU A 99 0.38 11.29 -5.36
N GLN A 100 -0.02 10.11 -4.87
CA GLN A 100 -0.45 9.00 -5.72
C GLN A 100 -1.79 9.29 -6.38
N LYS A 101 -2.76 9.82 -5.63
CA LYS A 101 -4.08 10.17 -6.17
C LYS A 101 -3.97 11.26 -7.26
N ASN A 102 -3.05 12.21 -7.09
CA ASN A 102 -2.83 13.26 -8.09
C ASN A 102 -2.22 12.73 -9.40
N MET A 103 -1.46 11.63 -9.36
CA MET A 103 -0.95 11.00 -10.58
C MET A 103 -2.03 10.23 -11.33
N GLU A 104 -2.96 9.58 -10.63
CA GLU A 104 -4.09 8.86 -11.25
C GLU A 104 -5.08 9.81 -11.97
N VAL A 105 -5.26 11.04 -11.46
CA VAL A 105 -6.15 12.03 -12.08
C VAL A 105 -5.50 12.74 -13.28
N ALA A 106 -4.17 12.68 -13.39
CA ALA A 106 -3.41 13.33 -14.45
C ALA A 106 -3.17 12.44 -15.69
N ALA A 107 -3.52 11.14 -15.61
CA ALA A 107 -3.47 10.16 -16.69
C ALA A 107 -4.84 10.06 -17.40
#